data_AF-A0A7G1IPH8-F1
#
_entry.id   AF-A0A7G1IPH8-F1
#
_cell.length_a   1.000
_cell.length_b   1.000
_cell.length_c   1.000
_cell.angle_alpha   90.00
_cell.angle_beta   90.00
_cell.angle_gamma   90.00
#
_symmetry.space_group_name_H-M   'P 1'
#
loop_
_entity.id
_entity.type
_entity.pdbx_description
1 polymer ?
#
loop_
_entity_poly.entity_id
_entity_poly.type
_entity_poly.pdbx_seq_one_letter_code
_entity_poly.pdbx_strand_id
1 'polypeptide(L)'
;MRPRVWFGERWIDSILDLFKENVRYFPSLLPEVSDEDPVAELAAGRIPQLAELRLHNGTVYRWNRPVYDVSEVAGEGRPHLRLENRVLPAGPTVLDMLANSAFYYGALRSLAEAEQPPWTRMSFAAAQANFFAAARHGIDAPMHWPGLGEVPTRELVLTTLLPMAHDGLRRWGVDAEVRDRFLGVIEGRASVGRNGATWQVATVRGLEDGGMNRRAALAEMLRRYCKHMHANEPVHTWGE
;
A
#
# COMPACT_ATOMS: atom_id res chain seq x y z
N MET A 1 -23.89 11.36 -1.09
CA MET A 1 -22.97 11.01 0.02
C MET A 1 -21.81 10.22 -0.58
N ARG A 2 -20.54 10.53 -0.25
CA ARG A 2 -19.39 9.77 -0.77
C ARG A 2 -19.16 8.51 0.08
N PRO A 3 -18.72 7.38 -0.51
CA PRO A 3 -18.35 6.21 0.27
C PRO A 3 -17.13 6.52 1.14
N ARG A 4 -17.11 6.03 2.38
CA ARG A 4 -15.98 6.25 3.32
C ARG A 4 -14.69 5.55 2.90
N VAL A 5 -14.80 4.50 2.09
CA VAL A 5 -13.68 3.89 1.38
C VAL A 5 -13.65 4.52 -0.02
N TRP A 6 -12.62 5.30 -0.30
CA TRP A 6 -12.59 6.13 -1.51
C TRP A 6 -11.16 6.29 -2.03
N PHE A 7 -11.02 6.24 -3.36
CA PHE A 7 -9.73 6.40 -4.04
C PHE A 7 -9.27 7.87 -4.10
N GLY A 8 -10.20 8.80 -4.27
CA GLY A 8 -9.95 10.20 -4.59
C GLY A 8 -10.62 10.63 -5.90
N GLU A 9 -10.58 11.92 -6.23
CA GLU A 9 -11.10 12.47 -7.51
C GLU A 9 -10.09 13.28 -8.32
N ARG A 10 -8.96 13.65 -7.71
CA ARG A 10 -7.91 14.46 -8.34
C ARG A 10 -6.58 14.27 -7.63
N TRP A 11 -5.51 14.68 -8.28
CA TRP A 11 -4.23 14.93 -7.62
C TRP A 11 -4.37 16.09 -6.62
N ILE A 12 -3.64 16.02 -5.53
CA ILE A 12 -3.63 17.02 -4.47
C ILE A 12 -2.27 17.73 -4.43
N ASP A 13 -2.29 19.01 -4.08
CA ASP A 13 -1.08 19.82 -3.91
C ASP A 13 -0.76 20.05 -2.42
N SER A 14 -1.69 19.70 -1.53
CA SER A 14 -1.52 19.83 -0.09
C SER A 14 -2.22 18.71 0.67
N ILE A 15 -1.57 18.25 1.73
CA ILE A 15 -2.15 17.33 2.72
C ILE A 15 -3.40 17.91 3.41
N LEU A 16 -3.51 19.24 3.48
CA LEU A 16 -4.67 19.93 4.04
C LEU A 16 -5.95 19.69 3.21
N ASP A 17 -5.81 19.43 1.92
CA ASP A 17 -6.95 19.12 1.06
C ASP A 17 -7.68 17.87 1.57
N LEU A 18 -6.95 16.86 2.04
CA LEU A 18 -7.53 15.63 2.56
C LEU A 18 -8.32 15.85 3.86
N PHE A 19 -7.84 16.74 4.74
CA PHE A 19 -8.60 17.13 5.94
C PHE A 19 -9.84 17.96 5.59
N LYS A 20 -9.74 18.90 4.65
CA LYS A 20 -10.89 19.68 4.17
C LYS A 20 -11.95 18.78 3.53
N GLU A 21 -11.53 17.81 2.73
CA GLU A 21 -12.41 16.80 2.16
C GLU A 21 -13.11 15.97 3.23
N ASN A 22 -12.39 15.58 4.30
CA ASN A 22 -12.98 14.83 5.41
C ASN A 22 -14.17 15.59 6.02
N VAL A 23 -13.99 16.88 6.31
CA VAL A 23 -15.04 17.73 6.90
C VAL A 23 -16.16 18.01 5.91
N ARG A 24 -15.82 18.26 4.64
CA ARG A 24 -16.81 18.65 3.62
C ARG A 24 -17.72 17.50 3.19
N TYR A 25 -17.18 16.29 3.04
CA TYR A 25 -17.88 15.20 2.35
C TYR A 25 -18.37 14.09 3.27
N PHE A 26 -17.84 13.98 4.49
CA PHE A 26 -18.14 12.89 5.38
C PHE A 26 -18.73 13.43 6.69
N PRO A 27 -20.01 13.13 7.00
CA PRO A 27 -20.59 13.48 8.29
C PRO A 27 -19.83 12.84 9.45
N SER A 28 -19.88 13.38 10.66
CA SER A 28 -19.31 12.70 11.83
C SER A 28 -20.10 11.42 12.14
N LEU A 29 -19.42 10.27 12.33
CA LEU A 29 -20.08 9.02 12.74
C LEU A 29 -20.21 8.89 14.26
N LEU A 30 -19.20 9.38 14.96
CA LEU A 30 -19.10 9.30 16.42
C LEU A 30 -19.20 10.74 16.94
N PRO A 31 -20.29 11.10 17.65
CA PRO A 31 -20.52 12.45 18.14
C PRO A 31 -19.78 12.68 19.47
N GLU A 32 -18.52 12.25 19.55
CA GLU A 32 -17.67 12.52 20.70
C GLU A 32 -17.12 13.94 20.57
N VAL A 33 -17.30 14.73 21.62
CA VAL A 33 -16.84 16.12 21.70
C VAL A 33 -16.02 16.24 22.97
N SER A 34 -14.84 16.83 22.84
CA SER A 34 -13.96 17.17 23.95
C SER A 34 -14.28 18.57 24.48
N ASP A 35 -13.90 18.83 25.73
CA ASP A 35 -14.03 20.17 26.33
C ASP A 35 -12.96 21.16 25.81
N GLU A 36 -12.08 20.73 24.89
CA GLU A 36 -11.02 21.57 24.32
C GLU A 36 -11.61 22.65 23.38
N ASP A 37 -11.24 23.91 23.60
CA ASP A 37 -11.35 24.95 22.58
C ASP A 37 -10.00 25.06 21.84
N PRO A 38 -9.88 24.47 20.63
CA PRO A 38 -8.60 24.42 19.92
C PRO A 38 -8.13 25.80 19.45
N VAL A 39 -9.03 26.77 19.29
CA VAL A 39 -8.65 28.15 18.92
C VAL A 39 -8.05 28.85 20.13
N ALA A 40 -8.63 28.67 21.32
CA ALA A 40 -8.09 29.21 22.56
C ALA A 40 -6.73 28.58 22.93
N GLU A 41 -6.57 27.27 22.78
CA GLU A 41 -5.29 26.58 22.96
C GLU A 41 -4.19 27.17 22.07
N LEU A 42 -4.49 27.30 20.77
CA LEU A 42 -3.56 27.88 19.80
C LEU A 42 -3.23 29.35 20.12
N ALA A 43 -4.24 30.16 20.49
CA ALA A 43 -4.06 31.57 20.86
C ALA A 43 -3.19 31.73 22.12
N ALA A 44 -3.25 30.75 23.02
CA ALA A 44 -2.41 30.71 24.22
C ALA A 44 -1.01 30.09 23.97
N GLY A 45 -0.65 29.81 22.71
CA GLY A 45 0.64 29.23 22.34
C GLY A 45 0.80 27.75 22.70
N ARG A 46 -0.30 27.07 23.04
CA ARG A 46 -0.32 25.62 23.31
C ARG A 46 -0.67 24.85 22.02
N ILE A 47 -0.50 23.53 22.08
CA ILE A 47 -0.74 22.63 20.95
C ILE A 47 -2.11 21.97 21.14
N PRO A 48 -3.10 22.28 20.28
CA PRO A 48 -4.41 21.66 20.36
C PRO A 48 -4.33 20.14 20.11
N GLN A 49 -5.09 19.34 20.85
CA GLN A 49 -5.16 17.90 20.67
C GLN A 49 -6.00 17.51 19.44
N LEU A 50 -6.99 18.34 19.08
CA LEU A 50 -7.89 18.13 17.95
C LEU A 50 -8.56 16.74 17.97
N ALA A 51 -9.12 16.36 19.12
CA ALA A 51 -9.66 15.01 19.36
C ALA A 51 -10.74 14.62 18.34
N GLU A 52 -11.64 15.54 18.00
CA GLU A 52 -12.72 15.34 17.05
C GLU A 52 -12.19 15.17 15.62
N LEU A 53 -11.17 15.96 15.24
CA LEU A 53 -10.52 15.83 13.93
C LEU A 53 -9.83 14.47 13.81
N ARG A 54 -9.09 14.06 14.84
CA ARG A 54 -8.39 12.77 14.90
C ARG A 54 -9.38 11.61 14.83
N LEU A 55 -10.45 11.67 15.61
CA LEU A 55 -11.52 10.67 15.60
C LEU A 55 -12.19 10.60 14.22
N HIS A 56 -12.61 11.75 13.67
CA HIS A 56 -13.26 11.81 12.36
C HIS A 56 -12.36 11.26 11.25
N ASN A 57 -11.08 11.65 11.23
CA ASN A 57 -10.09 11.12 10.29
C ASN A 57 -9.88 9.60 10.44
N GLY A 58 -10.04 9.07 11.66
CA GLY A 58 -10.07 7.63 11.94
C GLY A 58 -11.21 6.88 11.24
N THR A 59 -12.33 7.56 11.00
CA THR A 59 -13.55 6.98 10.38
C THR A 59 -13.62 7.12 8.86
N VAL A 60 -12.61 7.70 8.21
CA VAL A 60 -12.50 7.80 6.75
C VAL A 60 -11.36 6.90 6.27
N TYR A 61 -11.68 5.92 5.43
CA TYR A 61 -10.78 4.84 5.03
C TYR A 61 -10.04 5.17 3.73
N ARG A 62 -9.00 6.00 3.84
CA ARG A 62 -8.11 6.38 2.71
C ARG A 62 -6.96 5.38 2.53
N TRP A 63 -6.50 5.23 1.29
CA TRP A 63 -5.31 4.43 0.95
C TRP A 63 -4.00 5.06 1.42
N ASN A 64 -3.89 6.38 1.31
CA ASN A 64 -2.82 7.17 1.91
C ASN A 64 -3.49 8.16 2.87
N ARG A 65 -3.31 7.95 4.18
CA ARG A 65 -4.03 8.71 5.20
C ARG A 65 -3.07 9.69 5.88
N PRO A 66 -3.36 11.01 5.85
CA PRO A 66 -2.63 11.94 6.68
C PRO A 66 -3.09 11.81 8.12
N VAL A 67 -2.14 11.81 9.06
CA VAL A 67 -2.44 11.65 10.47
C VAL A 67 -1.76 12.78 11.23
N TYR A 68 -2.59 13.69 11.73
CA TYR A 68 -2.22 14.62 12.78
C TYR A 68 -2.28 13.90 14.13
N ASP A 69 -1.26 14.12 14.96
CA ASP A 69 -1.20 13.57 16.30
C ASP A 69 -0.26 14.44 17.15
N VAL A 70 -0.37 14.33 18.48
CA VAL A 70 0.50 15.03 19.43
C VAL A 70 1.22 13.97 20.26
N SER A 71 2.54 13.90 20.11
CA SER A 71 3.38 12.97 20.88
C SER A 71 4.05 13.70 22.03
N GLU A 72 4.16 13.05 23.18
CA GLU A 72 4.99 13.54 24.27
C GLU A 72 6.47 13.21 24.01
N VAL A 73 7.32 14.24 24.02
CA VAL A 73 8.76 14.11 23.83
C VAL A 73 9.45 14.90 24.94
N ALA A 74 10.17 14.20 25.83
CA ALA A 74 10.83 14.80 26.99
C ALA A 74 9.89 15.61 27.92
N GLY A 75 8.65 15.15 28.09
CA GLY A 75 7.63 15.82 28.92
C GLY A 75 6.90 16.98 28.23
N GLU A 76 7.23 17.28 26.97
CA GLU A 76 6.59 18.33 26.18
C GLU A 76 5.76 17.72 25.05
N GLY A 77 4.54 18.23 24.87
CA GLY A 77 3.72 17.90 23.70
C GLY A 77 4.37 18.42 22.43
N ARG A 78 4.46 17.59 21.39
CA ARG A 78 4.93 17.98 20.06
C ARG A 78 3.93 17.55 19.00
N PRO A 79 3.37 18.48 18.20
CA PRO A 79 2.51 18.11 17.11
C PRO A 79 3.36 17.50 16.00
N HIS A 80 2.84 16.47 15.36
CA HIS A 80 3.47 15.93 14.17
C HIS A 80 2.41 15.56 13.14
N LEU A 81 2.86 15.50 11.89
CA LEU A 81 2.06 15.05 10.76
C LEU A 81 2.79 13.88 10.10
N ARG A 82 2.12 12.73 10.04
CA ARG A 82 2.64 11.52 9.39
C ARG A 82 1.73 11.09 8.25
N LEU A 83 2.31 10.43 7.25
CA LEU A 83 1.55 9.78 6.19
C LEU A 83 1.52 8.28 6.46
N GLU A 84 0.33 7.71 6.54
CA GLU A 84 0.13 6.28 6.70
C GLU A 84 -0.25 5.67 5.34
N ASN A 85 0.65 4.84 4.78
CA ASN A 85 0.39 4.09 3.56
C ASN A 85 -0.31 2.77 3.89
N ARG A 86 -1.50 2.55 3.34
CA ARG A 86 -2.39 1.41 3.66
C ARG A 86 -2.60 0.47 2.47
N VAL A 87 -1.69 0.50 1.50
CA VAL A 87 -1.77 -0.29 0.26
C VAL A 87 -1.09 -1.65 0.37
N LEU A 88 -0.11 -1.81 1.27
CA LEU A 88 0.66 -3.04 1.38
C LEU A 88 -0.18 -4.15 2.05
N PRO A 89 -0.42 -5.29 1.36
CA PRO A 89 -1.13 -6.41 1.96
C PRO A 89 -0.20 -7.21 2.87
N ALA A 90 -0.80 -7.98 3.78
CA ALA A 90 -0.08 -9.09 4.40
C ALA A 90 0.41 -10.08 3.33
N GLY A 91 1.59 -10.64 3.54
CA GLY A 91 2.25 -11.55 2.59
C GLY A 91 2.20 -13.01 3.04
N PRO A 92 2.51 -13.96 2.14
CA PRO A 92 2.60 -15.37 2.47
C PRO A 92 3.68 -15.74 3.49
N THR A 93 4.76 -14.96 3.52
CA THR A 93 5.91 -15.14 4.40
C THR A 93 6.41 -13.78 4.92
N VAL A 94 7.27 -13.80 5.95
CA VAL A 94 7.98 -12.59 6.39
C VAL A 94 8.87 -12.06 5.26
N LEU A 95 9.51 -12.96 4.53
CA LEU A 95 10.35 -12.61 3.39
C LEU A 95 9.57 -11.88 2.28
N ASP A 96 8.36 -12.35 1.95
CA ASP A 96 7.46 -11.69 1.00
C ASP A 96 7.00 -10.30 1.48
N MET A 97 6.73 -10.15 2.78
CA MET A 97 6.33 -8.86 3.36
C MET A 97 7.46 -7.83 3.36
N LEU A 98 8.68 -8.28 3.67
CA LEU A 98 9.88 -7.44 3.59
C LEU A 98 10.21 -7.09 2.13
N ALA A 99 10.04 -8.02 1.20
CA ALA A 99 10.16 -7.76 -0.24
C ALA A 99 9.16 -6.70 -0.72
N ASN A 100 7.88 -6.82 -0.33
CA ASN A 100 6.87 -5.80 -0.64
C ASN A 100 7.27 -4.41 -0.11
N SER A 101 7.80 -4.36 1.11
CA SER A 101 8.23 -3.12 1.75
C SER A 101 9.43 -2.51 1.03
N ALA A 102 10.47 -3.32 0.75
CA ALA A 102 11.66 -2.88 0.03
C ALA A 102 11.31 -2.34 -1.36
N PHE A 103 10.45 -3.05 -2.10
CA PHE A 103 9.97 -2.62 -3.41
C PHE A 103 9.21 -1.30 -3.35
N TYR A 104 8.21 -1.22 -2.47
CA TYR A 104 7.35 -0.06 -2.36
C TYR A 104 8.12 1.19 -1.95
N TYR A 105 8.90 1.10 -0.87
CA TYR A 105 9.64 2.24 -0.37
C TYR A 105 10.79 2.63 -1.29
N GLY A 106 11.48 1.65 -1.90
CA GLY A 106 12.48 1.91 -2.93
C GLY A 106 11.89 2.66 -4.12
N ALA A 107 10.79 2.15 -4.69
CA ALA A 107 10.14 2.81 -5.83
C ALA A 107 9.61 4.19 -5.44
N LEU A 108 8.98 4.32 -4.28
CA LEU A 108 8.47 5.58 -3.75
C LEU A 108 9.58 6.63 -3.63
N ARG A 109 10.76 6.25 -3.14
CA ARG A 109 11.92 7.15 -3.03
C ARG A 109 12.29 7.73 -4.39
N SER A 110 12.43 6.88 -5.41
CA SER A 110 12.76 7.32 -6.77
C SER A 110 11.67 8.17 -7.40
N LEU A 111 10.39 7.83 -7.17
CA LEU A 111 9.26 8.56 -7.73
C LEU A 111 9.04 9.93 -7.07
N ALA A 112 9.25 10.02 -5.75
CA ALA A 112 9.11 11.27 -4.99
C ALA A 112 10.17 12.30 -5.37
N GLU A 113 11.34 11.85 -5.84
CA GLU A 113 12.47 12.71 -6.22
C GLU A 113 12.68 12.81 -7.74
N ALA A 114 11.78 12.24 -8.53
CA ALA A 114 11.87 12.31 -9.99
C ALA A 114 11.67 13.75 -10.45
N GLU A 115 12.54 14.22 -11.36
CA GLU A 115 12.37 15.54 -12.00
C GLU A 115 11.03 15.67 -12.73
N GLN A 116 10.56 14.55 -13.30
CA GLN A 116 9.24 14.44 -13.94
C GLN A 116 8.45 13.31 -13.29
N PRO A 117 7.74 13.59 -12.18
CA PRO A 117 7.04 12.54 -11.46
C PRO A 117 5.80 12.07 -12.23
N PRO A 118 5.38 10.80 -12.11
CA PRO A 118 4.33 10.22 -12.95
C PRO A 118 3.01 10.99 -12.93
N TRP A 119 2.61 11.58 -11.80
CA TRP A 119 1.35 12.32 -11.67
C TRP A 119 1.31 13.62 -12.50
N THR A 120 2.45 14.10 -13.01
CA THR A 120 2.49 15.23 -13.95
C THR A 120 2.22 14.82 -15.39
N ARG A 121 2.38 13.52 -15.71
CA ARG A 121 2.25 12.95 -17.06
C ARG A 121 1.13 11.90 -17.17
N MET A 122 0.56 11.50 -16.04
CA MET A 122 -0.55 10.56 -15.93
C MET A 122 -1.79 11.30 -15.43
N SER A 123 -2.91 11.15 -16.13
CA SER A 123 -4.18 11.66 -15.62
C SER A 123 -4.60 10.92 -14.35
N PHE A 124 -5.30 11.61 -13.44
CA PHE A 124 -5.84 10.97 -12.25
C PHE A 124 -6.77 9.79 -12.59
N ALA A 125 -7.55 9.92 -13.67
CA ALA A 125 -8.42 8.86 -14.17
C ALA A 125 -7.64 7.61 -14.59
N ALA A 126 -6.47 7.75 -15.23
CA ALA A 126 -5.62 6.62 -15.58
C ALA A 126 -5.04 5.94 -14.32
N ALA A 127 -4.60 6.72 -13.33
CA ALA A 127 -4.14 6.16 -12.05
C ALA A 127 -5.25 5.39 -11.31
N GLN A 128 -6.48 5.92 -11.34
CA GLN A 128 -7.66 5.25 -10.79
C GLN A 128 -8.00 3.97 -11.56
N ALA A 129 -7.94 4.00 -12.89
CA ALA A 129 -8.17 2.82 -13.72
C ALA A 129 -7.14 1.72 -13.42
N ASN A 130 -5.85 2.06 -13.32
CA ASN A 130 -4.79 1.14 -12.90
C ASN A 130 -5.11 0.48 -11.55
N PHE A 131 -5.51 1.29 -10.57
CA PHE A 131 -5.83 0.79 -9.24
C PHE A 131 -6.94 -0.28 -9.26
N PHE A 132 -8.04 -0.02 -9.97
CA PHE A 132 -9.14 -0.97 -10.07
C PHE A 132 -8.83 -2.17 -10.98
N ALA A 133 -8.02 -1.99 -12.03
CA ALA A 133 -7.52 -3.09 -12.84
C ALA A 133 -6.66 -4.04 -12.00
N ALA A 134 -5.73 -3.50 -11.20
CA ALA A 134 -4.90 -4.26 -10.27
C ALA A 134 -5.74 -5.02 -9.23
N ALA A 135 -6.74 -4.36 -8.64
CA ALA A 135 -7.61 -4.99 -7.65
C ALA A 135 -8.43 -6.16 -8.23
N ARG A 136 -8.78 -6.12 -9.52
CA ARG A 136 -9.60 -7.14 -10.18
C ARG A 136 -8.78 -8.27 -10.80
N HIS A 137 -7.66 -7.93 -11.45
CA HIS A 137 -6.87 -8.84 -12.28
C HIS A 137 -5.51 -9.20 -11.67
N GLY A 138 -5.14 -8.56 -10.56
CA GLY A 138 -3.91 -8.87 -9.82
C GLY A 138 -2.66 -8.67 -10.67
N ILE A 139 -1.79 -9.67 -10.66
CA ILE A 139 -0.48 -9.63 -11.34
C ILE A 139 -0.60 -9.63 -12.87
N ASP A 140 -1.77 -9.99 -13.41
CA ASP A 140 -2.03 -10.03 -14.85
C ASP A 140 -2.79 -8.78 -15.34
N ALA A 141 -2.97 -7.77 -14.48
CA ALA A 141 -3.66 -6.54 -14.85
C ALA A 141 -2.89 -5.77 -15.94
N PRO A 142 -3.60 -5.19 -16.93
CA PRO A 142 -3.02 -4.16 -17.77
C PRO A 142 -2.88 -2.87 -16.96
N MET A 143 -1.78 -2.15 -17.18
CA MET A 143 -1.46 -0.89 -16.50
C MET A 143 -1.16 0.17 -17.53
N HIS A 144 -1.61 1.39 -17.30
CA HIS A 144 -1.16 2.56 -18.04
C HIS A 144 0.04 3.20 -17.34
N TRP A 145 1.15 3.42 -18.05
CA TRP A 145 2.34 4.08 -17.51
C TRP A 145 2.86 5.19 -18.45
N PRO A 146 3.30 6.36 -17.92
CA PRO A 146 3.76 7.46 -18.75
C PRO A 146 4.96 7.07 -19.61
N GLY A 147 4.88 7.32 -20.90
CA GLY A 147 5.93 6.97 -21.87
C GLY A 147 5.88 5.54 -22.40
N LEU A 148 5.13 4.63 -21.75
CA LEU A 148 4.94 3.25 -22.20
C LEU A 148 3.53 2.99 -22.73
N GLY A 149 2.54 3.77 -22.31
CA GLY A 149 1.15 3.50 -22.66
C GLY A 149 0.59 2.34 -21.83
N GLU A 150 -0.22 1.48 -22.45
CA GLU A 150 -0.71 0.26 -21.81
C GLU A 150 0.37 -0.82 -21.83
N VAL A 151 0.64 -1.42 -20.66
CA VAL A 151 1.71 -2.40 -20.45
C VAL A 151 1.25 -3.45 -19.41
N PRO A 152 1.57 -4.73 -19.59
CA PRO A 152 1.28 -5.75 -18.58
C PRO A 152 1.98 -5.45 -17.25
N THR A 153 1.31 -5.67 -16.12
CA THR A 153 1.87 -5.41 -14.77
C THR A 153 3.23 -6.08 -14.57
N ARG A 154 3.38 -7.33 -15.00
CA ARG A 154 4.64 -8.09 -14.89
C ARG A 154 5.78 -7.40 -15.63
N GLU A 155 5.53 -6.98 -16.87
CA GLU A 155 6.50 -6.26 -17.69
C GLU A 155 6.86 -4.91 -17.06
N LEU A 156 5.85 -4.14 -16.62
CA LEU A 156 6.06 -2.85 -15.95
C LEU A 156 6.92 -3.00 -14.68
N VAL A 157 6.67 -4.06 -13.89
CA VAL A 157 7.47 -4.37 -12.70
C VAL A 157 8.91 -4.66 -13.08
N LEU A 158 9.15 -5.58 -14.02
CA LEU A 158 10.48 -6.04 -14.41
C LEU A 158 11.32 -4.94 -15.08
N THR A 159 10.74 -4.18 -16.00
CA THR A 159 11.49 -3.26 -16.86
C THR A 159 11.60 -1.86 -16.29
N THR A 160 10.68 -1.46 -15.41
CA THR A 160 10.55 -0.07 -14.97
C THR A 160 10.59 0.07 -13.45
N LEU A 161 9.68 -0.58 -12.73
CA LEU A 161 9.53 -0.33 -11.29
C LEU A 161 10.61 -0.98 -10.44
N LEU A 162 11.11 -2.16 -10.81
CA LEU A 162 12.23 -2.82 -10.12
C LEU A 162 13.53 -2.02 -10.21
N PRO A 163 13.95 -1.54 -11.40
CA PRO A 163 15.08 -0.61 -11.51
C PRO A 163 14.91 0.64 -10.63
N MET A 164 13.70 1.23 -10.61
CA MET A 164 13.40 2.37 -9.74
C MET A 164 13.53 2.01 -8.25
N ALA A 165 13.08 0.82 -7.85
CA ALA A 165 13.20 0.36 -6.48
C ALA A 165 14.65 0.14 -6.05
N HIS A 166 15.46 -0.49 -6.91
CA HIS A 166 16.90 -0.64 -6.67
C HIS A 166 17.58 0.71 -6.48
N ASP A 167 17.32 1.68 -7.36
CA ASP A 167 17.94 3.01 -7.25
C ASP A 167 17.51 3.74 -5.98
N GLY A 168 16.22 3.69 -5.62
CA GLY A 168 15.72 4.36 -4.44
C GLY A 168 16.29 3.78 -3.13
N LEU A 169 16.35 2.45 -3.02
CA LEU A 169 17.00 1.79 -1.88
C LEU A 169 18.50 2.09 -1.82
N ARG A 170 19.17 2.14 -2.98
CA ARG A 170 20.59 2.51 -3.07
C ARG A 170 20.82 3.94 -2.55
N ARG A 171 19.95 4.89 -2.91
CA ARG A 171 20.03 6.28 -2.42
C ARG A 171 19.80 6.39 -0.91
N TRP A 172 19.06 5.48 -0.31
CA TRP A 172 18.92 5.37 1.16
C TRP A 172 20.09 4.66 1.85
N GLY A 173 21.10 4.20 1.10
CA GLY A 173 22.24 3.50 1.66
C GLY A 173 21.95 2.06 2.06
N VAL A 174 20.90 1.44 1.50
CA VAL A 174 20.63 0.01 1.73
C VAL A 174 21.66 -0.83 0.98
N ASP A 175 22.29 -1.76 1.68
CA ASP A 175 23.33 -2.65 1.15
C ASP A 175 22.85 -3.46 -0.06
N ALA A 176 23.76 -3.72 -0.99
CA ALA A 176 23.48 -4.46 -2.22
C ALA A 176 22.87 -5.85 -1.93
N GLU A 177 23.44 -6.60 -1.00
CA GLU A 177 22.95 -7.93 -0.62
C GLU A 177 21.50 -7.91 -0.14
N VAL A 178 21.13 -6.89 0.64
CA VAL A 178 19.75 -6.72 1.15
C VAL A 178 18.79 -6.40 0.00
N ARG A 179 19.18 -5.50 -0.91
CA ARG A 179 18.38 -5.16 -2.09
C ARG A 179 18.19 -6.37 -2.98
N ASP A 180 19.25 -7.08 -3.31
CA ASP A 180 19.24 -8.22 -4.21
C ASP A 180 18.40 -9.36 -3.64
N ARG A 181 18.51 -9.63 -2.33
CA ARG A 181 17.68 -10.60 -1.63
C ARG A 181 16.19 -10.28 -1.71
N PHE A 182 15.79 -9.04 -1.39
CA PHE A 182 14.37 -8.69 -1.29
C PHE A 182 13.74 -8.34 -2.63
N LEU A 183 14.45 -7.62 -3.50
CA LEU A 183 13.95 -7.28 -4.83
C LEU A 183 14.00 -8.49 -5.78
N GLY A 184 14.93 -9.44 -5.57
CA GLY A 184 14.92 -10.74 -6.25
C GLY A 184 13.64 -11.54 -5.99
N VAL A 185 13.00 -11.38 -4.82
CA VAL A 185 11.68 -11.99 -4.57
C VAL A 185 10.60 -11.38 -5.47
N ILE A 186 10.61 -10.06 -5.66
CA ILE A 186 9.66 -9.36 -6.52
C ILE A 186 9.87 -9.75 -7.98
N GLU A 187 11.13 -9.78 -8.41
CA GLU A 187 11.55 -10.24 -9.74
C GLU A 187 11.06 -11.67 -9.98
N GLY A 188 11.34 -12.59 -9.05
CA GLY A 188 10.87 -13.98 -9.13
C GLY A 188 9.36 -14.07 -9.30
N ARG A 189 8.58 -13.33 -8.48
CA ARG A 189 7.10 -13.29 -8.57
C ARG A 189 6.62 -12.75 -9.92
N ALA A 190 7.19 -11.65 -10.41
CA ALA A 190 6.83 -11.06 -11.70
C ALA A 190 7.23 -11.95 -12.88
N SER A 191 8.38 -12.61 -12.80
CA SER A 191 8.87 -13.53 -13.84
C SER A 191 8.00 -14.76 -13.97
N VAL A 192 7.60 -15.40 -12.87
CA VAL A 192 6.78 -16.63 -12.93
C VAL A 192 5.26 -16.35 -12.91
N GLY A 193 4.83 -15.12 -12.60
CA GLY A 193 3.42 -14.77 -12.47
C GLY A 193 2.75 -15.28 -11.19
N ARG A 194 3.53 -15.55 -10.13
CA ARG A 194 3.03 -16.15 -8.89
C ARG A 194 3.12 -15.19 -7.71
N ASN A 195 2.01 -14.99 -7.02
CA ASN A 195 1.92 -14.32 -5.73
C ASN A 195 1.04 -15.15 -4.77
N GLY A 196 0.82 -14.65 -3.55
CA GLY A 196 0.00 -15.34 -2.55
C GLY A 196 -1.42 -15.68 -3.04
N ALA A 197 -2.07 -14.76 -3.74
CA ALA A 197 -3.43 -14.97 -4.24
C ALA A 197 -3.46 -15.97 -5.40
N THR A 198 -2.55 -15.83 -6.37
CA THR A 198 -2.53 -16.73 -7.53
C THR A 198 -2.11 -18.14 -7.14
N TRP A 199 -1.17 -18.31 -6.19
CA TRP A 199 -0.83 -19.63 -5.65
C TRP A 199 -2.03 -20.28 -4.95
N GLN A 200 -2.71 -19.57 -4.03
CA GLN A 200 -3.88 -20.13 -3.32
C GLN A 200 -4.98 -20.57 -4.29
N VAL A 201 -5.29 -19.76 -5.31
CA VAL A 201 -6.30 -20.11 -6.32
C VAL A 201 -5.87 -21.32 -7.15
N ALA A 202 -4.61 -21.36 -7.61
CA ALA A 202 -4.07 -22.46 -8.39
C ALA A 202 -4.04 -23.77 -7.59
N THR A 203 -3.57 -23.74 -6.34
CA THR A 203 -3.52 -24.93 -5.47
C THR A 203 -4.91 -25.51 -5.23
N VAL A 204 -5.91 -24.67 -4.91
CA VAL A 204 -7.26 -25.21 -4.69
C VAL A 204 -7.84 -25.81 -5.96
N ARG A 205 -7.66 -25.16 -7.13
CA ARG A 205 -8.10 -25.72 -8.41
C ARG A 205 -7.43 -27.06 -8.72
N GLY A 206 -6.11 -27.15 -8.58
CA GLY A 206 -5.39 -28.41 -8.82
C GLY A 206 -5.81 -29.55 -7.89
N LEU A 207 -6.16 -29.25 -6.62
CA LEU A 207 -6.71 -30.22 -5.69
C LEU A 207 -8.13 -30.66 -6.05
N GLU A 208 -8.97 -29.74 -6.55
CA GLU A 208 -10.32 -30.05 -7.05
C GLU A 208 -10.26 -30.92 -8.32
N ASP A 209 -9.36 -30.60 -9.25
CA ASP A 209 -9.10 -31.40 -10.45
C ASP A 209 -8.55 -32.79 -10.10
N GLY A 210 -7.82 -32.89 -8.98
CA GLY A 210 -7.37 -34.16 -8.37
C GLY A 210 -8.46 -34.94 -7.62
N GLY A 211 -9.71 -34.48 -7.62
CA GLY A 211 -10.87 -35.18 -7.06
C GLY A 211 -11.27 -34.78 -5.64
N MET A 212 -10.60 -33.80 -5.02
CA MET A 212 -11.06 -33.25 -3.74
C MET A 212 -12.31 -32.38 -3.93
N ASN A 213 -13.25 -32.44 -3.00
CA ASN A 213 -14.28 -31.40 -2.96
C ASN A 213 -13.71 -30.07 -2.45
N ARG A 214 -14.40 -28.95 -2.74
CA ARG A 214 -13.96 -27.60 -2.39
C ARG A 214 -13.52 -27.43 -0.93
N ARG A 215 -14.26 -28.00 0.01
CA ARG A 215 -13.97 -27.85 1.45
C ARG A 215 -12.66 -28.55 1.82
N ALA A 216 -12.46 -29.77 1.32
CA ALA A 216 -11.22 -30.51 1.51
C ALA A 216 -10.03 -29.81 0.84
N ALA A 217 -10.22 -29.32 -0.39
CA ALA A 217 -9.19 -28.60 -1.13
C ALA A 217 -8.76 -27.29 -0.44
N LEU A 218 -9.69 -26.52 0.13
CA LEU A 218 -9.38 -25.32 0.92
C LEU A 218 -8.61 -25.64 2.20
N ALA A 219 -9.01 -26.70 2.92
CA ALA A 219 -8.31 -27.12 4.13
C ALA A 219 -6.88 -27.61 3.83
N GLU A 220 -6.71 -28.36 2.74
CA GLU A 220 -5.41 -28.85 2.30
C GLU A 220 -4.52 -27.71 1.78
N MET A 221 -5.08 -26.75 1.02
CA MET A 221 -4.35 -25.54 0.62
C MET A 221 -3.86 -24.78 1.85
N LEU A 222 -4.70 -24.56 2.87
CA LEU A 222 -4.29 -23.89 4.10
C LEU A 222 -3.18 -24.67 4.83
N ARG A 223 -3.27 -26.00 4.89
CA ARG A 223 -2.24 -26.85 5.48
C ARG A 223 -0.89 -26.67 4.76
N ARG A 224 -0.89 -26.67 3.42
CA ARG A 224 0.31 -26.42 2.59
C ARG A 224 0.83 -25.00 2.79
N TYR A 225 -0.05 -24.00 2.79
CA TYR A 225 0.29 -22.61 3.03
C TYR A 225 0.99 -22.44 4.38
N CYS A 226 0.46 -23.02 5.46
CA CYS A 226 1.07 -22.97 6.78
C CYS A 226 2.47 -23.60 6.81
N LYS A 227 2.68 -24.71 6.09
CA LYS A 227 4.01 -25.32 5.98
C LYS A 227 5.00 -24.37 5.30
N HIS A 228 4.63 -23.80 4.15
CA HIS A 228 5.51 -22.89 3.43
C HIS A 228 5.74 -21.56 4.16
N MET A 229 4.72 -21.02 4.82
CA MET A 229 4.82 -19.81 5.65
C MET A 229 5.88 -19.98 6.74
N HIS A 230 5.87 -21.11 7.46
CA HIS A 230 6.87 -21.39 8.49
C HIS A 230 8.27 -21.66 7.92
N ALA A 231 8.37 -22.21 6.72
CA ALA A 231 9.65 -22.35 6.02
C ALA A 231 10.24 -20.98 5.60
N ASN A 232 9.39 -19.95 5.52
CA ASN A 232 9.75 -18.58 5.16
C ASN A 232 10.44 -18.47 3.78
N GLU A 233 10.09 -19.39 2.86
CA GLU A 233 10.51 -19.36 1.46
C GLU A 233 9.59 -18.45 0.65
N PRO A 234 10.10 -17.71 -0.35
CA PRO A 234 9.26 -16.83 -1.17
C PRO A 234 8.15 -17.58 -1.92
N VAL A 235 6.94 -17.02 -2.00
CA VAL A 235 5.82 -17.70 -2.68
C VAL A 235 6.06 -18.10 -4.14
N HIS A 236 6.95 -17.40 -4.86
CA HIS A 236 7.27 -17.76 -6.24
C HIS A 236 8.01 -19.10 -6.35
N THR A 237 8.69 -19.57 -5.30
CA THR A 237 9.43 -20.84 -5.28
C THR A 237 8.57 -22.02 -4.84
N TRP A 238 7.34 -21.80 -4.37
CA TRP A 238 6.51 -22.87 -3.84
C TRP A 238 6.06 -23.81 -4.96
N GLY A 239 6.18 -25.12 -4.74
CA GLY A 239 5.60 -26.12 -5.62
C GLY A 239 4.07 -26.13 -5.59
N GLU A 240 3.49 -26.96 -6.45
CA GLU A 240 2.07 -27.32 -6.38
C GLU A 240 1.84 -28.42 -5.35
#